data_AF-A0A9W6HP81-F1
#
_entry.id   AF-A0A9W6HP81-F1
#
_cell.length_a   1.000
_cell.length_b   1.000
_cell.length_c   1.000
_cell.angle_alpha   90.00
_cell.angle_beta   90.00
_cell.angle_gamma   90.00
#
_symmetry.space_group_name_H-M   'P 1'
#
loop_
_entity.id
_entity.type
_entity.pdbx_description
1 polymer ?
#
loop_
_entity_poly.entity_id
_entity_poly.type
_entity_poly.pdbx_seq_one_letter_code
_entity_poly.pdbx_strand_id
1 'polypeptide(L)'
;MFRKLAVLALAVLFFAPATLLLSVGVLMNPAANAACSTTGSLSVGTVPDNLRVTTADGSTFTLSKAQLTHAATIITVGDKIDGVGRPGVKIALMAALTESTLRMLANTGTYPESGDYPNDGNGGDHDSLGLFQMRPQSGWGTVADLMDPAYQARAFFGGPTGPNHGSPQGLLDILGWQTMDPGEAAQSVEVSAFPDRYRNNAPVADAILNALISTTVSRADSATVGPTFADGSSHMVFPLPAGSWVLASPFGARIHPITGEVSFHTGTDFAAPAGTPILAAADGVVTVAGPVAGYGNLIVIEHRIDGRTVATAYGHMWDTGILVQVGDRVTAGQHIGDVGSDGMSTGPHLHFEVRPGGTNGTAIDAAAWLTQHGAANLPTATTGPTTGCEAHGTTAVAWPVQAGPITAPVSRRGA
;
A
#
# COMPACT_ATOMS: atom_id res chain seq x y z
N MET A 1 -59.89 10.02 24.35
CA MET A 1 -58.48 9.56 24.47
C MET A 1 -58.15 8.35 23.60
N PHE A 2 -59.03 7.34 23.49
CA PHE A 2 -58.78 6.10 22.73
C PHE A 2 -58.36 6.26 21.26
N ARG A 3 -58.95 7.20 20.51
CA ARG A 3 -58.58 7.41 19.09
C ARG A 3 -57.15 7.92 18.90
N LYS A 4 -56.63 8.73 19.82
CA LYS A 4 -55.25 9.26 19.73
C LYS A 4 -54.21 8.18 20.06
N LEU A 5 -54.52 7.29 21.00
CA LEU A 5 -53.68 6.15 21.36
C LEU A 5 -53.63 5.10 20.24
N ALA A 6 -54.76 4.85 19.55
CA ALA A 6 -54.80 3.93 18.42
C ALA A 6 -53.95 4.40 17.23
N VAL A 7 -53.96 5.71 16.93
CA VAL A 7 -53.13 6.29 15.86
C VAL A 7 -51.64 6.23 16.20
N LEU A 8 -51.28 6.46 17.47
CA LEU A 8 -49.89 6.36 17.92
C LEU A 8 -49.38 4.91 17.84
N ALA A 9 -50.21 3.94 18.25
CA ALA A 9 -49.87 2.52 18.16
C ALA A 9 -49.69 2.06 16.70
N LEU A 10 -50.52 2.56 15.78
CA LEU A 10 -50.39 2.27 14.36
C LEU A 10 -49.13 2.89 13.75
N ALA A 11 -48.78 4.12 14.14
CA ALA A 11 -47.54 4.78 13.70
C ALA A 11 -46.29 4.03 14.19
N VAL A 12 -46.28 3.55 15.44
CA VAL A 12 -45.18 2.72 15.96
C VAL A 12 -45.10 1.39 15.18
N LEU A 13 -46.23 0.77 14.87
CA LEU A 13 -46.26 -0.50 14.12
C LEU A 13 -45.67 -0.38 12.70
N PHE A 14 -45.91 0.74 12.00
CA PHE A 14 -45.42 0.94 10.63
C PHE A 14 -44.03 1.59 10.54
N PHE A 15 -43.63 2.43 11.50
CA PHE A 15 -42.35 3.16 11.44
C PHE A 15 -41.25 2.58 12.34
N ALA A 16 -41.59 1.77 13.37
CA ALA A 16 -40.57 1.11 14.20
C ALA A 16 -39.70 0.09 13.42
N PRO A 17 -40.24 -0.71 12.49
CA PRO A 17 -39.41 -1.63 11.70
C PRO A 17 -38.43 -0.90 10.78
N ALA A 18 -38.87 0.21 10.17
CA ALA A 18 -38.04 1.01 9.28
C ALA A 18 -36.93 1.77 10.04
N THR A 19 -37.23 2.29 11.23
CA THR A 19 -36.22 2.94 12.09
C THR A 19 -35.23 1.94 12.68
N LEU A 20 -35.67 0.72 13.02
CA LEU A 20 -34.77 -0.36 13.44
C LEU A 20 -33.84 -0.78 12.29
N LEU A 21 -34.36 -0.95 11.07
CA LEU A 21 -33.56 -1.29 9.88
C LEU A 21 -32.57 -0.18 9.49
N LEU A 22 -32.94 1.10 9.63
CA LEU A 22 -32.02 2.24 9.45
C LEU A 22 -30.93 2.27 10.52
N SER A 23 -31.26 1.98 11.79
CA SER A 23 -30.27 1.94 12.87
C SER A 23 -29.30 0.76 12.76
N VAL A 24 -29.78 -0.41 12.30
CA VAL A 24 -28.94 -1.59 12.02
C VAL A 24 -28.10 -1.35 10.75
N GLY A 25 -28.64 -0.69 9.73
CA GLY A 25 -27.88 -0.32 8.53
C GLY A 25 -26.75 0.69 8.78
N VAL A 26 -26.92 1.60 9.77
CA VAL A 26 -25.83 2.50 10.21
C VAL A 26 -24.81 1.79 11.09
N LEU A 27 -25.23 0.83 11.94
CA LEU A 27 -24.32 0.04 12.76
C LEU A 27 -23.55 -1.05 11.98
N MET A 28 -24.10 -1.52 10.84
CA MET A 28 -23.50 -2.55 9.98
C MET A 28 -22.93 -1.97 8.67
N ASN A 29 -22.77 -0.64 8.59
CA ASN A 29 -22.02 -0.02 7.50
C ASN A 29 -20.51 -0.13 7.79
N PRO A 30 -19.73 -0.96 7.09
CA PRO A 30 -18.28 -1.05 7.29
C PRO A 30 -17.56 0.28 6.96
N ALA A 31 -18.20 1.20 6.23
CA ALA A 31 -17.64 2.53 6.00
C ALA A 31 -17.68 3.47 7.23
N ALA A 32 -18.50 3.17 8.25
CA ALA A 32 -18.56 3.97 9.48
C ALA A 32 -17.50 3.55 10.52
N ASN A 33 -16.96 2.33 10.43
CA ASN A 33 -15.95 1.80 11.35
C ASN A 33 -14.53 1.75 10.73
N ALA A 34 -14.34 2.26 9.52
CA ALA A 34 -13.05 2.37 8.85
C ALA A 34 -12.30 3.70 9.15
N ALA A 35 -12.71 4.44 10.18
CA ALA A 35 -11.99 5.64 10.62
C ALA A 35 -10.92 5.28 11.67
N CYS A 36 -9.95 4.47 11.26
CA CYS A 36 -8.59 4.53 11.77
C CYS A 36 -7.67 4.58 10.57
N SER A 37 -7.80 5.66 9.79
CA SER A 37 -6.69 6.12 8.97
C SER A 37 -5.54 6.41 9.93
N THR A 38 -4.46 5.64 9.83
CA THR A 38 -3.16 6.04 10.35
C THR A 38 -2.73 7.28 9.54
N THR A 39 -3.25 8.43 9.92
CA THR A 39 -2.87 9.75 9.41
C THR A 39 -1.49 10.07 9.98
N GLY A 40 -0.46 9.39 9.47
CA GLY A 40 0.91 9.82 9.66
C GLY A 40 1.08 11.12 8.89
N SER A 41 1.31 12.24 9.59
CA SER A 41 1.65 13.52 8.97
C SER A 41 2.89 13.37 8.08
N LEU A 42 2.79 13.77 6.82
CA LEU A 42 3.88 13.78 5.85
C LEU A 42 4.75 15.02 6.08
N SER A 43 5.49 15.04 7.18
CA SER A 43 6.39 16.16 7.48
C SER A 43 7.61 16.13 6.54
N VAL A 44 7.71 17.14 5.68
CA VAL A 44 8.89 17.33 4.82
C VAL A 44 10.09 17.75 5.68
N GLY A 45 11.19 17.01 5.54
CA GLY A 45 12.49 17.29 6.14
C GLY A 45 13.38 18.15 5.23
N THR A 46 14.68 18.03 5.41
CA THR A 46 15.66 18.78 4.59
C THR A 46 15.63 18.31 3.14
N VAL A 47 15.44 19.24 2.20
CA VAL A 47 15.52 18.98 0.76
C VAL A 47 17.00 18.81 0.33
N PRO A 48 17.42 17.66 -0.20
CA PRO A 48 18.80 17.44 -0.60
C PRO A 48 19.15 18.21 -1.88
N ASP A 49 20.45 18.41 -2.13
CA ASP A 49 20.91 19.19 -3.29
C ASP A 49 20.67 18.48 -4.63
N ASN A 50 20.62 17.16 -4.61
CA ASN A 50 20.25 16.33 -5.75
C ASN A 50 19.81 14.93 -5.28
N LEU A 51 19.11 14.20 -6.16
CA LEU A 51 18.69 12.83 -5.93
C LEU A 51 18.82 12.02 -7.22
N ARG A 52 19.66 11.00 -7.23
CA ARG A 52 19.75 10.04 -8.34
C ARG A 52 18.60 9.05 -8.24
N VAL A 53 17.84 8.91 -9.32
CA VAL A 53 16.60 8.13 -9.37
C VAL A 53 16.57 7.25 -10.61
N THR A 54 15.82 6.15 -10.53
CA THR A 54 15.68 5.18 -11.61
C THR A 54 14.19 4.92 -11.85
N THR A 55 13.76 5.01 -13.11
CA THR A 55 12.40 4.70 -13.56
C THR A 55 12.16 3.20 -13.65
N ALA A 56 10.90 2.79 -13.83
CA ALA A 56 10.53 1.37 -13.93
C ALA A 56 11.20 0.66 -15.13
N ASP A 57 11.43 1.39 -16.23
CA ASP A 57 12.15 0.91 -17.42
C ASP A 57 13.69 0.83 -17.26
N GLY A 58 14.22 1.21 -16.09
CA GLY A 58 15.65 1.19 -15.78
C GLY A 58 16.43 2.44 -16.18
N SER A 59 15.78 3.44 -16.80
CA SER A 59 16.42 4.72 -17.10
C SER A 59 16.79 5.45 -15.82
N THR A 60 18.00 5.98 -15.74
CA THR A 60 18.52 6.64 -14.52
C THR A 60 18.89 8.07 -14.82
N PHE A 61 18.46 9.00 -13.96
CA PHE A 61 18.79 10.41 -14.05
C PHE A 61 18.89 11.03 -12.65
N THR A 62 19.26 12.31 -12.57
CA THR A 62 19.43 13.02 -11.31
C THR A 62 18.48 14.21 -11.24
N LEU A 63 17.65 14.25 -10.21
CA LEU A 63 16.82 15.40 -9.88
C LEU A 63 17.66 16.44 -9.15
N SER A 64 17.48 17.71 -9.51
CA SER A 64 18.10 18.86 -8.87
C SER A 64 17.36 19.30 -7.61
N LYS A 65 18.01 20.13 -6.78
CA LYS A 65 17.38 20.76 -5.61
C LYS A 65 16.10 21.53 -5.96
N ALA A 66 16.06 22.21 -7.11
CA ALA A 66 14.87 22.94 -7.56
C ALA A 66 13.69 21.99 -7.78
N GLN A 67 13.90 20.90 -8.52
CA GLN A 67 12.87 19.87 -8.75
C GLN A 67 12.42 19.20 -7.44
N LEU A 68 13.34 18.95 -6.52
CA LEU A 68 13.01 18.39 -5.21
C LEU A 68 12.28 19.39 -4.29
N THR A 69 12.48 20.69 -4.49
CA THR A 69 11.72 21.74 -3.79
C THR A 69 10.27 21.81 -4.30
N HIS A 70 10.06 21.61 -5.60
CA HIS A 70 8.71 21.47 -6.15
C HIS A 70 8.02 20.20 -5.63
N ALA A 71 8.73 19.08 -5.57
CA ALA A 71 8.22 17.86 -4.95
C ALA A 71 7.86 18.05 -3.47
N ALA A 72 8.71 18.74 -2.70
CA ALA A 72 8.42 19.11 -1.31
C ALA A 72 7.15 19.96 -1.19
N THR A 73 6.90 20.85 -2.15
CA THR A 73 5.67 21.66 -2.22
C THR A 73 4.44 20.77 -2.45
N ILE A 74 4.50 19.81 -3.39
CA ILE A 74 3.42 18.83 -3.63
C ILE A 74 3.11 18.03 -2.35
N ILE A 75 4.15 17.52 -1.67
CA ILE A 75 4.00 16.76 -0.41
C ILE A 75 3.34 17.63 0.66
N THR A 76 3.84 18.85 0.86
CA THR A 76 3.34 19.78 1.88
C THR A 76 1.89 20.21 1.63
N VAL A 77 1.50 20.35 0.37
CA VAL A 77 0.11 20.67 0.01
C VAL A 77 -0.79 19.46 0.22
N GLY A 78 -0.39 18.27 -0.26
CA GLY A 78 -1.18 17.06 -0.11
C GLY A 78 -1.39 16.63 1.35
N ASP A 79 -0.39 16.85 2.22
CA ASP A 79 -0.50 16.59 3.66
C ASP A 79 -1.61 17.43 4.34
N LYS A 80 -1.93 18.60 3.79
CA LYS A 80 -2.95 19.51 4.34
C LYS A 80 -4.36 19.23 3.81
N ILE A 81 -4.52 18.29 2.89
CA ILE A 81 -5.80 17.99 2.26
C ILE A 81 -6.27 16.61 2.74
N ASP A 82 -7.39 16.61 3.46
CA ASP A 82 -8.01 15.39 3.95
C ASP A 82 -8.32 14.43 2.79
N GLY A 83 -8.00 13.15 2.99
CA GLY A 83 -8.23 12.11 2.00
C GLY A 83 -7.11 11.91 0.97
N VAL A 84 -6.16 12.84 0.81
CA VAL A 84 -5.02 12.68 -0.12
C VAL A 84 -4.01 11.66 0.42
N GLY A 85 -3.44 11.94 1.60
CA GLY A 85 -2.44 11.09 2.24
C GLY A 85 -1.23 10.73 1.36
N ARG A 86 -0.43 9.75 1.81
CA ARG A 86 0.76 9.29 1.07
C ARG A 86 0.43 8.75 -0.34
N PRO A 87 -0.65 7.95 -0.54
CA PRO A 87 -1.00 7.44 -1.88
C PRO A 87 -1.32 8.56 -2.87
N GLY A 88 -2.10 9.57 -2.47
CA GLY A 88 -2.43 10.69 -3.34
C GLY A 88 -1.21 11.54 -3.70
N VAL A 89 -0.33 11.80 -2.73
CA VAL A 89 0.94 12.50 -3.00
C VAL A 89 1.83 11.73 -3.97
N LYS A 90 1.92 10.39 -3.85
CA LYS A 90 2.66 9.56 -4.82
C LYS A 90 2.13 9.76 -6.24
N ILE A 91 0.81 9.74 -6.41
CA ILE A 91 0.13 9.92 -7.70
C ILE A 91 0.47 11.31 -8.29
N ALA A 92 0.40 12.37 -7.47
CA ALA A 92 0.76 13.72 -7.91
C ALA A 92 2.24 13.84 -8.31
N LEU A 93 3.15 13.21 -7.56
CA LEU A 93 4.58 13.18 -7.92
C LEU A 93 4.79 12.44 -9.25
N MET A 94 4.11 11.33 -9.48
CA MET A 94 4.16 10.59 -10.74
C MET A 94 3.65 11.44 -11.92
N ALA A 95 2.56 12.18 -11.73
CA ALA A 95 2.04 13.10 -12.75
C ALA A 95 3.06 14.20 -13.08
N ALA A 96 3.52 14.95 -12.09
CA ALA A 96 4.47 16.05 -12.32
C ALA A 96 5.83 15.57 -12.89
N LEU A 97 6.27 14.35 -12.55
CA LEU A 97 7.46 13.74 -13.15
C LEU A 97 7.26 13.44 -14.64
N THR A 98 6.08 12.95 -15.02
CA THR A 98 5.74 12.66 -16.40
C THR A 98 5.57 13.93 -17.21
N GLU A 99 4.84 14.91 -16.69
CA GLU A 99 4.46 16.11 -17.43
C GLU A 99 5.63 17.09 -17.63
N SER A 100 6.47 17.26 -16.61
CA SER A 100 7.55 18.26 -16.70
C SER A 100 8.89 17.81 -16.10
N THR A 101 8.99 16.55 -15.66
CA THR A 101 10.11 16.08 -14.82
C THR A 101 10.26 16.95 -13.57
N LEU A 102 9.14 17.30 -12.92
CA LEU A 102 9.07 18.19 -11.74
C LEU A 102 9.65 19.59 -11.99
N ARG A 103 9.59 20.11 -13.22
CA ARG A 103 10.01 21.46 -13.55
C ARG A 103 8.82 22.39 -13.62
N MET A 104 8.96 23.58 -13.10
CA MET A 104 7.96 24.63 -13.23
C MET A 104 8.15 25.33 -14.58
N LEU A 105 7.50 24.84 -15.63
CA LEU A 105 7.65 25.35 -17.00
C LEU A 105 6.70 26.52 -17.32
N ALA A 106 7.27 27.63 -17.80
CA ALA A 106 6.53 28.71 -18.45
C ALA A 106 6.17 28.36 -19.90
N ASN A 107 5.37 29.19 -20.57
CA ASN A 107 5.07 29.06 -22.00
C ASN A 107 4.99 30.45 -22.64
N THR A 108 6.15 31.07 -22.82
CA THR A 108 6.26 32.46 -23.29
C THR A 108 5.84 32.63 -24.76
N GLY A 109 5.68 31.52 -25.50
CA GLY A 109 5.17 31.54 -26.87
C GLY A 109 3.68 31.84 -26.91
N THR A 110 2.89 31.22 -26.02
CA THR A 110 1.45 31.42 -25.93
C THR A 110 1.06 32.48 -24.89
N TYR A 111 1.73 32.47 -23.74
CA TYR A 111 1.52 33.40 -22.62
C TYR A 111 2.84 34.10 -22.29
N PRO A 112 3.22 35.18 -23.00
CA PRO A 112 4.47 35.89 -22.75
C PRO A 112 4.69 36.26 -21.28
N GLU A 113 3.62 36.64 -20.58
CA GLU A 113 3.61 37.00 -19.16
C GLU A 113 3.98 35.83 -18.23
N SER A 114 3.87 34.57 -18.68
CA SER A 114 4.29 33.41 -17.87
C SER A 114 5.79 33.44 -17.56
N GLY A 115 6.60 34.09 -18.41
CA GLY A 115 8.03 34.25 -18.19
C GLY A 115 8.40 35.20 -17.04
N ASP A 116 7.45 36.02 -16.58
CA ASP A 116 7.65 36.96 -15.48
C ASP A 116 7.52 36.30 -14.09
N TYR A 117 7.03 35.05 -14.04
CA TYR A 117 6.89 34.27 -12.81
C TYR A 117 8.10 33.34 -12.60
N PRO A 118 8.42 32.94 -11.36
CA PRO A 118 9.47 31.96 -11.10
C PRO A 118 9.25 30.67 -11.89
N ASN A 119 10.25 30.27 -12.69
CA ASN A 119 10.17 29.12 -13.57
C ASN A 119 11.54 28.45 -13.75
N ASP A 120 11.51 27.19 -14.17
CA ASP A 120 12.70 26.37 -14.47
C ASP A 120 12.98 26.29 -15.97
N GLY A 121 12.37 27.17 -16.76
CA GLY A 121 12.49 27.23 -18.21
C GLY A 121 11.16 27.29 -18.93
N ASN A 122 11.23 27.25 -20.26
CA ASN A 122 10.08 27.35 -21.15
C ASN A 122 9.70 25.96 -21.69
N GLY A 123 8.43 25.58 -21.55
CA GLY A 123 7.80 24.47 -22.25
C GLY A 123 7.47 24.84 -23.70
N GLY A 124 7.01 23.86 -24.47
CA GLY A 124 6.77 24.03 -25.91
C GLY A 124 5.57 23.27 -26.46
N ASP A 125 4.88 22.50 -25.63
CA ASP A 125 3.66 21.76 -25.96
C ASP A 125 2.43 22.63 -25.70
N HIS A 126 1.77 23.04 -26.80
CA HIS A 126 0.52 23.80 -26.77
C HIS A 126 0.58 25.07 -25.91
N ASP A 127 -0.42 25.27 -25.05
CA ASP A 127 -0.58 26.37 -24.10
C ASP A 127 -0.51 25.87 -22.65
N SER A 128 0.21 24.77 -22.40
CA SER A 128 0.38 24.21 -21.08
C SER A 128 1.39 25.01 -20.25
N LEU A 129 1.16 25.06 -18.94
CA LEU A 129 2.00 25.70 -17.94
C LEU A 129 2.15 24.75 -16.77
N GLY A 130 3.26 24.82 -16.04
CA GLY A 130 3.28 24.22 -14.71
C GLY A 130 4.15 23.01 -14.46
N LEU A 131 3.98 22.45 -13.27
CA LEU A 131 4.48 21.13 -12.88
C LEU A 131 3.66 20.02 -13.55
N PHE A 132 2.35 20.24 -13.71
CA PHE A 132 1.39 19.28 -14.27
C PHE A 132 0.99 19.60 -15.70
N GLN A 133 1.64 20.59 -16.36
CA GLN A 133 1.31 21.00 -17.73
C GLN A 133 -0.19 21.30 -17.93
N MET A 134 -0.78 22.00 -16.96
CA MET A 134 -2.18 22.41 -16.96
C MET A 134 -2.43 23.60 -17.89
N ARG A 135 -3.66 23.73 -18.39
CA ARG A 135 -4.03 24.70 -19.44
C ARG A 135 -5.08 25.70 -18.94
N PRO A 136 -4.85 27.03 -19.06
CA PRO A 136 -5.87 28.02 -18.72
C PRO A 136 -7.17 27.85 -19.52
N GLN A 137 -7.06 27.54 -20.82
CA GLN A 137 -8.21 27.35 -21.70
C GLN A 137 -9.07 26.13 -21.33
N SER A 138 -8.50 25.15 -20.63
CA SER A 138 -9.23 23.99 -20.12
C SER A 138 -9.90 24.25 -18.77
N GLY A 139 -9.75 25.45 -18.19
CA GLY A 139 -10.39 25.82 -16.92
C GLY A 139 -9.58 25.52 -15.66
N TRP A 140 -8.32 25.11 -15.76
CA TRP A 140 -7.49 24.78 -14.59
C TRP A 140 -7.10 26.00 -13.73
N GLY A 141 -7.13 27.21 -14.28
CA GLY A 141 -6.77 28.44 -13.57
C GLY A 141 -6.26 29.53 -14.52
N THR A 142 -5.92 30.71 -13.99
CA THR A 142 -5.24 31.76 -14.77
C THR A 142 -3.75 31.44 -14.97
N VAL A 143 -3.05 32.17 -15.84
CA VAL A 143 -1.58 32.03 -15.99
C VAL A 143 -0.86 32.25 -14.65
N ALA A 144 -1.29 33.24 -13.87
CA ALA A 144 -0.72 33.51 -12.55
C ALA A 144 -0.91 32.32 -11.60
N ASP A 145 -2.10 31.73 -11.60
CA ASP A 145 -2.41 30.55 -10.79
C ASP A 145 -1.58 29.34 -11.22
N LEU A 146 -1.46 29.10 -12.53
CA LEU A 146 -0.71 27.95 -13.05
C LEU A 146 0.81 28.12 -12.97
N MET A 147 1.32 29.32 -12.71
CA MET A 147 2.73 29.55 -12.37
C MET A 147 3.01 29.49 -10.85
N ASP A 148 1.99 29.20 -10.02
CA ASP A 148 2.16 28.88 -8.59
C ASP A 148 2.15 27.35 -8.37
N PRO A 149 3.27 26.73 -7.95
CA PRO A 149 3.33 25.29 -7.73
C PRO A 149 2.37 24.81 -6.63
N ALA A 150 2.06 25.65 -5.63
CA ALA A 150 1.13 25.30 -4.57
C ALA A 150 -0.33 25.32 -5.06
N TYR A 151 -0.69 26.29 -5.92
CA TYR A 151 -2.00 26.31 -6.58
C TYR A 151 -2.19 25.06 -7.43
N GLN A 152 -1.22 24.75 -8.29
CA GLN A 152 -1.29 23.59 -9.17
C GLN A 152 -1.44 22.28 -8.41
N ALA A 153 -0.70 22.08 -7.32
CA ALA A 153 -0.87 20.91 -6.48
C ALA A 153 -2.29 20.81 -5.90
N ARG A 154 -2.86 21.93 -5.41
CA ARG A 154 -4.26 21.96 -4.95
C ARG A 154 -5.25 21.66 -6.08
N ALA A 155 -5.02 22.20 -7.28
CA ALA A 155 -5.84 21.93 -8.45
C ALA A 155 -5.78 20.45 -8.85
N PHE A 156 -4.58 19.85 -8.88
CA PHE A 156 -4.38 18.44 -9.18
C PHE A 156 -5.12 17.54 -8.18
N PHE A 157 -5.03 17.82 -6.89
CA PHE A 157 -5.77 17.05 -5.88
C PHE A 157 -7.29 17.28 -5.97
N GLY A 158 -7.72 18.50 -6.31
CA GLY A 158 -9.13 18.84 -6.51
C GLY A 158 -9.99 18.60 -5.28
N GLY A 159 -11.19 18.04 -5.49
CA GLY A 159 -12.15 17.80 -4.43
C GLY A 159 -12.97 19.04 -4.06
N PRO A 160 -13.82 18.94 -3.02
CA PRO A 160 -14.77 20.00 -2.63
C PRO A 160 -14.12 21.34 -2.28
N THR A 161 -12.85 21.32 -1.86
CA THR A 161 -12.06 22.50 -1.50
C THR A 161 -11.01 22.88 -2.54
N GLY A 162 -10.98 22.17 -3.68
CA GLY A 162 -10.06 22.43 -4.79
C GLY A 162 -10.39 23.73 -5.52
N PRO A 163 -9.38 24.45 -6.04
CA PRO A 163 -9.58 25.73 -6.73
C PRO A 163 -10.27 25.59 -8.10
N ASN A 164 -10.29 24.37 -8.66
CA ASN A 164 -10.99 24.00 -9.89
C ASN A 164 -12.50 23.76 -9.68
N HIS A 165 -13.01 23.79 -8.45
CA HIS A 165 -14.45 23.64 -8.16
C HIS A 165 -15.10 22.40 -8.81
N GLY A 166 -14.33 21.30 -8.95
CA GLY A 166 -14.74 20.04 -9.57
C GLY A 166 -14.72 20.01 -11.10
N SER A 167 -14.26 21.08 -11.77
CA SER A 167 -14.08 21.10 -13.23
C SER A 167 -12.92 22.03 -13.66
N PRO A 168 -11.82 21.50 -14.24
CA PRO A 168 -11.52 20.08 -14.47
C PRO A 168 -11.48 19.25 -13.18
N GLN A 169 -11.72 17.94 -13.26
CA GLN A 169 -11.69 17.06 -12.09
C GLN A 169 -10.26 16.89 -11.57
N GLY A 170 -10.06 17.02 -10.26
CA GLY A 170 -8.82 16.60 -9.62
C GLY A 170 -8.92 15.17 -9.08
N LEU A 171 -7.85 14.69 -8.45
CA LEU A 171 -7.72 13.34 -7.94
C LEU A 171 -8.89 12.93 -7.01
N LEU A 172 -9.26 13.79 -6.08
CA LEU A 172 -10.32 13.52 -5.11
C LEU A 172 -11.73 13.50 -5.74
N ASP A 173 -11.89 14.03 -6.95
CA ASP A 173 -13.14 13.99 -7.70
C ASP A 173 -13.32 12.67 -8.47
N ILE A 174 -12.27 11.84 -8.55
CA ILE A 174 -12.28 10.55 -9.25
C ILE A 174 -12.75 9.46 -8.28
N LEU A 175 -13.90 8.85 -8.57
CA LEU A 175 -14.44 7.79 -7.74
C LEU A 175 -13.50 6.57 -7.72
N GLY A 176 -13.09 6.15 -6.52
CA GLY A 176 -12.28 4.94 -6.33
C GLY A 176 -10.79 5.10 -6.64
N TRP A 177 -10.29 6.33 -6.81
CA TRP A 177 -8.88 6.59 -7.11
C TRP A 177 -7.92 5.94 -6.11
N GLN A 178 -8.33 5.79 -4.83
CA GLN A 178 -7.51 5.14 -3.79
C GLN A 178 -7.22 3.67 -4.08
N THR A 179 -8.04 3.05 -4.93
CA THR A 179 -7.94 1.63 -5.31
C THR A 179 -7.48 1.42 -6.74
N MET A 180 -7.27 2.50 -7.50
CA MET A 180 -6.72 2.46 -8.85
C MET A 180 -5.22 2.19 -8.82
N ASP A 181 -4.69 1.66 -9.93
CA ASP A 181 -3.25 1.72 -10.16
C ASP A 181 -2.80 3.20 -10.09
N PRO A 182 -1.70 3.55 -9.39
CA PRO A 182 -1.29 4.95 -9.24
C PRO A 182 -1.03 5.67 -10.57
N GLY A 183 -0.59 4.94 -11.61
CA GLY A 183 -0.42 5.49 -12.94
C GLY A 183 -1.75 5.74 -13.64
N GLU A 184 -2.72 4.85 -13.47
CA GLU A 184 -4.10 5.02 -13.94
C GLU A 184 -4.78 6.21 -13.26
N ALA A 185 -4.65 6.35 -11.93
CA ALA A 185 -5.20 7.49 -11.21
C ALA A 185 -4.60 8.83 -11.69
N ALA A 186 -3.28 8.89 -11.90
CA ALA A 186 -2.62 10.07 -12.49
C ALA A 186 -3.14 10.36 -13.90
N GLN A 187 -3.27 9.31 -14.72
CA GLN A 187 -3.82 9.38 -16.07
C GLN A 187 -5.28 9.88 -16.09
N SER A 188 -6.10 9.51 -15.11
CA SER A 188 -7.48 9.98 -15.01
C SER A 188 -7.61 11.47 -14.68
N VAL A 189 -6.66 12.04 -13.94
CA VAL A 189 -6.62 13.51 -13.68
C VAL A 189 -6.15 14.26 -14.92
N GLU A 190 -5.08 13.79 -15.57
CA GLU A 190 -4.42 14.51 -16.66
C GLU A 190 -5.07 14.29 -18.03
N VAL A 191 -5.84 13.21 -18.21
CA VAL A 191 -6.56 12.89 -19.45
C VAL A 191 -5.62 12.87 -20.68
N SER A 192 -4.48 12.19 -20.54
CA SER A 192 -3.50 11.97 -21.60
C SER A 192 -3.92 10.89 -22.62
N ALA A 193 -3.34 10.94 -23.82
CA ALA A 193 -3.52 9.91 -24.85
C ALA A 193 -2.69 8.63 -24.62
N PHE A 194 -1.86 8.56 -23.58
CA PHE A 194 -0.90 7.48 -23.35
C PHE A 194 -1.10 6.79 -21.99
N PRO A 195 -1.87 5.68 -21.91
CA PRO A 195 -2.36 5.13 -20.65
C PRO A 195 -1.27 4.63 -19.68
N ASP A 196 -0.09 4.29 -20.19
CA ASP A 196 0.97 3.66 -19.37
C ASP A 196 2.09 4.63 -18.96
N ARG A 197 2.05 5.90 -19.41
CA ARG A 197 3.19 6.83 -19.27
C ARG A 197 3.56 7.13 -17.82
N TYR A 198 2.56 7.18 -16.93
CA TYR A 198 2.76 7.57 -15.54
C TYR A 198 3.37 6.46 -14.69
N ARG A 199 3.08 5.19 -15.00
CA ARG A 199 3.58 4.04 -14.21
C ARG A 199 5.11 4.00 -14.16
N ASN A 200 5.78 4.45 -15.23
CA ASN A 200 7.24 4.47 -15.30
C ASN A 200 7.89 5.30 -14.19
N ASN A 201 7.19 6.31 -13.68
CA ASN A 201 7.66 7.23 -12.66
C ASN A 201 7.32 6.79 -11.22
N ALA A 202 6.63 5.66 -11.02
CA ALA A 202 6.28 5.19 -9.68
C ALA A 202 7.51 4.98 -8.76
N PRO A 203 8.61 4.32 -9.20
CA PRO A 203 9.79 4.15 -8.34
C PRO A 203 10.49 5.47 -8.02
N VAL A 204 10.44 6.44 -8.93
CA VAL A 204 11.00 7.78 -8.74
C VAL A 204 10.20 8.55 -7.68
N ALA A 205 8.87 8.49 -7.73
CA ALA A 205 8.00 9.09 -6.73
C ALA A 205 8.23 8.49 -5.33
N ASP A 206 8.43 7.17 -5.23
CA ASP A 206 8.78 6.51 -3.95
C ASP A 206 10.15 6.97 -3.42
N ALA A 207 11.15 7.11 -4.29
CA ALA A 207 12.47 7.61 -3.91
C ALA A 207 12.41 9.04 -3.37
N ILE A 208 11.60 9.91 -4.00
CA ILE A 208 11.37 11.28 -3.53
C ILE A 208 10.69 11.29 -2.17
N LEU A 209 9.60 10.53 -1.99
CA LEU A 209 8.89 10.44 -0.71
C LEU A 209 9.81 9.98 0.41
N ASN A 210 10.65 8.98 0.15
CA ASN A 210 11.61 8.46 1.13
C ASN A 210 12.75 9.45 1.42
N ALA A 211 13.17 10.25 0.44
CA ALA A 211 14.21 11.26 0.63
C ALA A 211 13.69 12.50 1.36
N LEU A 212 12.44 12.90 1.14
CA LEU A 212 11.90 14.16 1.61
C LEU A 212 11.06 14.04 2.88
N ILE A 213 10.39 12.92 3.12
CA ILE A 213 9.60 12.75 4.34
C ILE A 213 10.54 12.32 5.46
N SER A 214 10.75 13.21 6.42
CA SER A 214 11.48 12.88 7.63
C SER A 214 10.53 12.14 8.55
N THR A 215 10.75 10.84 8.73
CA THR A 215 10.17 10.13 9.87
C THR A 215 10.81 10.72 11.13
N THR A 216 10.16 11.72 11.73
CA THR A 216 10.50 12.24 13.05
C THR A 216 10.22 11.15 14.07
N VAL A 217 11.13 10.18 14.18
CA VAL A 217 11.31 9.49 15.46
C VAL A 217 11.92 10.55 16.37
N SER A 218 11.08 11.18 17.18
CA SER A 218 11.52 12.10 18.22
C SER A 218 12.57 11.38 19.07
N ARG A 219 13.83 11.75 18.87
CA ARG A 219 14.97 11.26 19.64
C ARG A 219 15.02 12.07 20.93
N ALA A 220 14.11 11.76 21.85
CA ALA A 220 14.21 12.18 23.24
C ALA A 220 14.63 10.97 24.07
N ASP A 221 15.63 11.21 24.90
CA ASP A 221 16.43 10.27 25.68
C ASP A 221 15.71 9.03 26.23
N SER A 222 16.15 7.85 25.80
CA SER A 222 16.01 6.60 26.55
C SER A 222 17.06 5.63 26.05
N ALA A 223 18.17 5.59 26.79
CA ALA A 223 19.00 4.41 26.94
C ALA A 223 18.14 3.25 27.50
N THR A 224 17.35 2.64 26.64
CA THR A 224 16.74 1.32 26.79
C THR A 224 16.50 0.81 25.38
N VAL A 225 17.42 -0.05 24.93
CA VAL A 225 17.30 -1.03 23.83
C VAL A 225 16.05 -0.83 22.96
N GLY A 226 16.18 -0.07 21.87
CA GLY A 226 15.25 -0.18 20.74
C GLY A 226 15.25 -1.62 20.22
N PRO A 227 14.19 -2.08 19.53
CA PRO A 227 14.09 -3.48 19.15
C PRO A 227 15.29 -3.81 18.28
N THR A 228 16.21 -4.59 18.85
CA THR A 228 17.21 -5.33 18.10
C THR A 228 16.41 -6.14 17.09
N PHE A 229 16.41 -5.68 15.84
CA PHE A 229 16.23 -6.60 14.73
C PHE A 229 17.33 -7.63 14.94
N ALA A 230 16.92 -8.88 15.21
CA ALA A 230 17.83 -9.97 14.95
C ALA A 230 18.35 -9.76 13.52
N ASP A 231 19.67 -9.87 13.40
CA ASP A 231 20.41 -9.83 12.14
C ASP A 231 19.62 -10.58 11.05
N GLY A 232 19.65 -10.04 9.82
CA GLY A 232 18.68 -10.32 8.75
C GLY A 232 18.23 -11.78 8.67
N SER A 233 16.93 -12.00 8.48
CA SER A 233 16.38 -13.36 8.42
C SER A 233 16.99 -14.10 7.23
N SER A 234 17.96 -14.97 7.48
CA SER A 234 18.60 -15.83 6.48
C SER A 234 17.77 -17.06 6.13
N HIS A 235 16.64 -17.26 6.83
CA HIS A 235 15.77 -18.41 6.69
C HIS A 235 14.50 -18.01 5.94
N MET A 236 14.39 -18.48 4.70
CA MET A 236 13.20 -18.32 3.86
C MET A 236 12.48 -19.64 3.69
N VAL A 237 11.16 -19.55 3.60
CA VAL A 237 10.25 -20.69 3.51
C VAL A 237 9.33 -20.49 2.31
N PHE A 238 9.07 -21.56 1.58
CA PHE A 238 8.06 -21.54 0.52
C PHE A 238 6.67 -21.30 1.14
N PRO A 239 5.83 -20.40 0.59
CA PRO A 239 4.64 -19.90 1.28
C PRO A 239 3.47 -20.91 1.36
N LEU A 240 3.66 -22.14 0.88
CA LEU A 240 2.70 -23.25 0.97
C LEU A 240 3.40 -24.55 1.41
N PRO A 241 2.73 -25.43 2.16
CA PRO A 241 3.28 -26.73 2.52
C PRO A 241 3.69 -27.58 1.31
N ALA A 242 4.78 -28.33 1.45
CA ALA A 242 5.29 -29.21 0.40
C ALA A 242 4.23 -30.22 -0.06
N GLY A 243 4.02 -30.33 -1.38
CA GLY A 243 3.05 -31.26 -1.96
C GLY A 243 1.58 -30.80 -1.92
N SER A 244 1.30 -29.61 -1.41
CA SER A 244 -0.07 -29.05 -1.36
C SER A 244 -0.46 -28.21 -2.57
N TRP A 245 0.48 -27.96 -3.50
CA TRP A 245 0.32 -26.97 -4.56
C TRP A 245 0.88 -27.40 -5.91
N VAL A 246 0.41 -26.75 -6.97
CA VAL A 246 0.95 -26.81 -8.33
C VAL A 246 1.10 -25.39 -8.88
N LEU A 247 2.18 -25.10 -9.60
CA LEU A 247 2.34 -23.81 -10.28
C LEU A 247 1.23 -23.66 -11.33
N ALA A 248 0.38 -22.65 -11.19
CA ALA A 248 -0.78 -22.42 -12.05
C ALA A 248 -0.51 -21.29 -13.06
N SER A 249 -0.03 -20.14 -12.58
CA SER A 249 0.27 -18.98 -13.44
C SER A 249 1.57 -18.32 -13.02
N PRO A 250 2.55 -18.14 -13.91
CA PRO A 250 3.79 -17.44 -13.61
C PRO A 250 3.58 -15.92 -13.56
N PHE A 251 4.56 -15.22 -12.99
CA PHE A 251 4.69 -13.76 -13.08
C PHE A 251 4.92 -13.30 -14.53
N GLY A 252 4.40 -12.12 -14.88
CA GLY A 252 4.69 -11.44 -16.15
C GLY A 252 3.51 -11.31 -17.10
N ALA A 253 3.80 -10.91 -18.35
CA ALA A 253 2.77 -10.68 -19.36
C ALA A 253 2.06 -11.99 -19.74
N ARG A 254 0.72 -11.98 -19.66
CA ARG A 254 -0.14 -13.09 -20.06
C ARG A 254 -1.25 -12.61 -20.99
N ILE A 255 -1.62 -13.46 -21.94
CA ILE A 255 -2.83 -13.27 -22.73
C ILE A 255 -4.01 -13.69 -21.85
N HIS A 256 -4.92 -12.76 -21.57
CA HIS A 256 -6.10 -13.00 -20.76
C HIS A 256 -6.95 -14.09 -21.43
N PRO A 257 -7.21 -15.22 -20.75
CA PRO A 257 -7.73 -16.44 -21.39
C PRO A 257 -9.17 -16.30 -21.90
N ILE A 258 -9.87 -15.22 -21.52
CA ILE A 258 -11.27 -14.96 -21.89
C ILE A 258 -11.37 -13.84 -22.93
N THR A 259 -10.50 -12.83 -22.88
CA THR A 259 -10.61 -11.63 -23.74
C THR A 259 -9.55 -11.58 -24.84
N GLY A 260 -8.47 -12.37 -24.74
CA GLY A 260 -7.37 -12.35 -25.70
C GLY A 260 -6.42 -11.16 -25.58
N GLU A 261 -6.61 -10.29 -24.59
CA GLU A 261 -5.81 -9.09 -24.37
C GLU A 261 -4.56 -9.38 -23.52
N VAL A 262 -3.50 -8.61 -23.69
CA VAL A 262 -2.30 -8.72 -22.85
C VAL A 262 -2.60 -8.08 -21.49
N SER A 263 -2.60 -8.88 -20.43
CA SER A 263 -2.64 -8.43 -19.03
C SER A 263 -1.31 -8.76 -18.36
N PHE A 264 -0.85 -7.96 -17.41
CA PHE A 264 0.37 -8.25 -16.66
C PHE A 264 0.03 -8.86 -15.31
N HIS A 265 0.61 -10.02 -15.02
CA HIS A 265 0.43 -10.71 -13.75
C HIS A 265 1.52 -10.31 -12.76
N THR A 266 1.13 -9.56 -11.71
CA THR A 266 2.05 -9.00 -10.71
C THR A 266 2.54 -10.01 -9.67
N GLY A 267 2.06 -11.26 -9.71
CA GLY A 267 2.46 -12.31 -8.78
C GLY A 267 2.66 -13.64 -9.47
N THR A 268 2.87 -14.67 -8.67
CA THR A 268 2.86 -16.06 -9.10
C THR A 268 1.69 -16.77 -8.43
N ASP A 269 0.87 -17.45 -9.22
CA ASP A 269 -0.29 -18.18 -8.74
C ASP A 269 0.07 -19.65 -8.51
N PHE A 270 -0.11 -20.10 -7.28
CA PHE A 270 0.06 -21.49 -6.87
C PHE A 270 -1.32 -22.08 -6.56
N ALA A 271 -1.83 -22.93 -7.46
CA ALA A 271 -3.10 -23.63 -7.23
C ALA A 271 -2.94 -24.59 -6.05
N ALA A 272 -3.84 -24.48 -5.09
CA ALA A 272 -3.88 -25.32 -3.89
C ALA A 272 -5.34 -25.45 -3.43
N PRO A 273 -5.72 -26.56 -2.77
CA PRO A 273 -7.08 -26.69 -2.23
C PRO A 273 -7.43 -25.54 -1.27
N ALA A 274 -8.68 -25.10 -1.31
CA ALA A 274 -9.22 -24.17 -0.32
C ALA A 274 -8.97 -24.67 1.12
N GLY A 275 -8.58 -23.75 2.00
CA GLY A 275 -8.20 -24.09 3.38
C GLY A 275 -6.75 -24.60 3.55
N THR A 276 -5.96 -24.66 2.47
CA THR A 276 -4.52 -24.98 2.59
C THR A 276 -3.82 -23.85 3.36
N PRO A 277 -3.01 -24.16 4.38
CA PRO A 277 -2.28 -23.14 5.14
C PRO A 277 -1.34 -22.30 4.27
N ILE A 278 -1.41 -20.99 4.43
CA ILE A 278 -0.47 -20.01 3.88
C ILE A 278 0.56 -19.69 4.96
N LEU A 279 1.84 -19.75 4.58
CA LEU A 279 2.98 -19.58 5.47
C LEU A 279 3.70 -18.25 5.24
N ALA A 280 4.08 -17.57 6.32
CA ALA A 280 5.01 -16.44 6.23
C ALA A 280 6.33 -16.90 5.60
N ALA A 281 6.79 -16.21 4.56
CA ALA A 281 7.93 -16.64 3.76
C ALA A 281 9.27 -16.32 4.44
N ALA A 282 9.29 -15.34 5.35
CA ALA A 282 10.42 -14.97 6.18
C ALA A 282 9.91 -14.31 7.47
N ASP A 283 10.80 -14.10 8.43
CA ASP A 283 10.48 -13.32 9.62
C ASP A 283 10.13 -11.87 9.23
N GLY A 284 9.14 -11.27 9.88
CA GLY A 284 8.71 -9.94 9.50
C GLY A 284 7.62 -9.35 10.36
N VAL A 285 7.10 -8.22 9.89
CA VAL A 285 5.97 -7.51 10.49
C VAL A 285 4.86 -7.38 9.47
N VAL A 286 3.64 -7.74 9.87
CA VAL A 286 2.44 -7.59 9.04
C VAL A 286 2.14 -6.10 8.86
N THR A 287 2.09 -5.64 7.62
CA THR A 287 1.81 -4.23 7.27
C THR A 287 0.44 -4.04 6.62
N VAL A 288 -0.13 -5.11 6.06
CA VAL A 288 -1.51 -5.16 5.54
C VAL A 288 -2.13 -6.50 5.95
N ALA A 289 -3.38 -6.48 6.39
CA ALA A 289 -4.20 -7.66 6.62
C ALA A 289 -5.67 -7.28 6.46
N GLY A 290 -6.31 -7.67 5.36
CA GLY A 290 -7.71 -7.36 5.09
C GLY A 290 -8.06 -7.19 3.61
N PRO A 291 -9.25 -6.64 3.31
CA PRO A 291 -9.75 -6.57 1.94
C PRO A 291 -8.96 -5.58 1.08
N VAL A 292 -8.54 -6.03 -0.10
CA VAL A 292 -7.87 -5.23 -1.13
C VAL A 292 -8.47 -5.58 -2.50
N ALA A 293 -8.91 -4.55 -3.23
CA ALA A 293 -9.54 -4.72 -4.55
C ALA A 293 -8.64 -5.54 -5.50
N GLY A 294 -9.25 -6.44 -6.27
CA GLY A 294 -8.53 -7.40 -7.11
C GLY A 294 -8.04 -8.65 -6.37
N TYR A 295 -7.49 -8.49 -5.16
CA TYR A 295 -6.93 -9.59 -4.36
C TYR A 295 -7.95 -10.30 -3.47
N GLY A 296 -9.16 -9.76 -3.28
CA GLY A 296 -10.07 -10.26 -2.26
C GLY A 296 -9.56 -9.79 -0.90
N ASN A 297 -8.94 -10.68 -0.13
CA ASN A 297 -8.14 -10.29 1.02
C ASN A 297 -6.64 -10.47 0.76
N LEU A 298 -5.86 -9.57 1.34
CA LEU A 298 -4.41 -9.50 1.20
C LEU A 298 -3.76 -9.44 2.58
N ILE A 299 -2.72 -10.25 2.77
CA ILE A 299 -1.73 -10.06 3.83
C ILE A 299 -0.47 -9.55 3.15
N VAL A 300 0.17 -8.53 3.72
CA VAL A 300 1.52 -8.09 3.33
C VAL A 300 2.41 -8.10 4.55
N ILE A 301 3.60 -8.69 4.42
CA ILE A 301 4.59 -8.77 5.49
C ILE A 301 5.87 -8.08 5.00
N GLU A 302 6.40 -7.15 5.79
CA GLU A 302 7.72 -6.56 5.56
C GLU A 302 8.82 -7.31 6.30
N HIS A 303 9.90 -7.55 5.59
CA HIS A 303 11.06 -8.32 6.01
C HIS A 303 12.34 -7.49 5.91
N ARG A 304 13.36 -7.90 6.66
CA ARG A 304 14.74 -7.43 6.49
C ARG A 304 15.60 -8.59 6.00
N ILE A 305 15.90 -8.57 4.70
CA ILE A 305 16.61 -9.62 3.98
C ILE A 305 17.87 -9.01 3.38
N ASP A 306 19.04 -9.57 3.72
CA ASP A 306 20.35 -9.07 3.28
C ASP A 306 20.55 -7.55 3.49
N GLY A 307 20.05 -7.05 4.62
CA GLY A 307 20.14 -5.61 4.94
C GLY A 307 19.24 -4.72 4.07
N ARG A 308 18.28 -5.29 3.33
CA ARG A 308 17.29 -4.57 2.52
C ARG A 308 15.88 -4.86 2.99
N THR A 309 14.97 -3.92 2.74
CA THR A 309 13.55 -4.11 3.03
C THR A 309 12.92 -4.79 1.81
N VAL A 310 12.22 -5.88 2.06
CA VAL A 310 11.48 -6.64 1.06
C VAL A 310 10.12 -6.94 1.67
N ALA A 311 9.04 -6.80 0.91
CA ALA A 311 7.74 -7.31 1.33
C ALA A 311 7.33 -8.55 0.55
N THR A 312 6.54 -9.39 1.18
CA THR A 312 5.82 -10.48 0.52
C THR A 312 4.32 -10.25 0.66
N ALA A 313 3.57 -10.53 -0.40
CA ALA A 313 2.11 -10.34 -0.43
C ALA A 313 1.40 -11.66 -0.73
N TYR A 314 0.29 -11.90 -0.03
CA TYR A 314 -0.46 -13.16 -0.04
C TYR A 314 -1.95 -12.85 -0.30
N GLY A 315 -2.44 -13.18 -1.49
CA GLY A 315 -3.78 -12.81 -1.94
C GLY A 315 -4.81 -13.95 -1.94
N HIS A 316 -6.06 -13.58 -2.21
CA HIS A 316 -7.24 -14.42 -2.45
C HIS A 316 -7.78 -15.21 -1.25
N MET A 317 -7.33 -14.90 -0.04
CA MET A 317 -7.93 -15.44 1.19
C MET A 317 -9.38 -14.97 1.31
N TRP A 318 -10.26 -15.82 1.85
CA TRP A 318 -11.52 -15.33 2.41
C TRP A 318 -11.26 -14.58 3.70
N ASP A 319 -12.20 -13.73 4.10
CA ASP A 319 -12.12 -12.96 5.35
C ASP A 319 -11.88 -13.87 6.58
N THR A 320 -12.57 -15.02 6.63
CA THR A 320 -12.40 -16.02 7.70
C THR A 320 -11.06 -16.77 7.67
N GLY A 321 -10.28 -16.61 6.59
CA GLY A 321 -8.99 -17.24 6.39
C GLY A 321 -7.81 -16.33 6.74
N ILE A 322 -8.03 -15.12 7.28
CA ILE A 322 -6.95 -14.25 7.77
C ILE A 322 -6.70 -14.57 9.26
N LEU A 323 -5.47 -14.91 9.62
CA LEU A 323 -5.11 -15.32 10.99
C LEU A 323 -4.18 -14.33 11.72
N VAL A 324 -3.88 -13.20 11.09
CA VAL A 324 -2.99 -12.15 11.60
C VAL A 324 -3.58 -10.76 11.40
N GLN A 325 -3.07 -9.78 12.14
CA GLN A 325 -3.45 -8.37 12.02
C GLN A 325 -2.22 -7.48 11.78
N VAL A 326 -2.46 -6.26 11.30
CA VAL A 326 -1.40 -5.26 11.10
C VAL A 326 -0.65 -5.01 12.41
N GLY A 327 0.68 -5.04 12.34
CA GLY A 327 1.58 -4.89 13.48
C GLY A 327 2.05 -6.21 14.10
N ASP A 328 1.41 -7.35 13.77
CA ASP A 328 1.87 -8.66 14.25
C ASP A 328 3.28 -8.95 13.75
N ARG A 329 4.11 -9.50 14.64
CA ARG A 329 5.39 -10.09 14.28
C ARG A 329 5.18 -11.55 13.93
N VAL A 330 5.73 -11.96 12.80
CA VAL A 330 5.60 -13.33 12.30
C VAL A 330 6.98 -13.93 12.05
N THR A 331 7.09 -15.24 12.21
CA THR A 331 8.31 -15.99 11.90
C THR A 331 8.16 -16.79 10.61
N ALA A 332 9.26 -17.02 9.89
CA ALA A 332 9.27 -17.86 8.69
C ALA A 332 8.61 -19.23 8.95
N GLY A 333 7.64 -19.62 8.11
CA GLY A 333 6.85 -20.84 8.27
C GLY A 333 5.65 -20.75 9.21
N GLN A 334 5.39 -19.59 9.82
CA GLN A 334 4.19 -19.35 10.62
C GLN A 334 2.93 -19.38 9.74
N HIS A 335 1.88 -20.05 10.21
CA HIS A 335 0.55 -20.02 9.59
C HIS A 335 -0.06 -18.62 9.74
N ILE A 336 -0.27 -17.92 8.63
CA ILE A 336 -0.77 -16.53 8.62
C ILE A 336 -2.16 -16.39 8.00
N GLY A 337 -2.56 -17.37 7.20
CA GLY A 337 -3.89 -17.41 6.60
C GLY A 337 -4.14 -18.71 5.85
N ASP A 338 -5.28 -18.80 5.18
CA ASP A 338 -5.73 -19.99 4.45
C ASP A 338 -6.05 -19.67 3.00
N VAL A 339 -5.62 -20.54 2.08
CA VAL A 339 -5.92 -20.43 0.65
C VAL A 339 -7.44 -20.33 0.45
N GLY A 340 -7.85 -19.26 -0.22
CA GLY A 340 -9.23 -19.01 -0.59
C GLY A 340 -9.40 -18.87 -2.10
N SER A 341 -10.48 -18.21 -2.50
CA SER A 341 -10.76 -17.85 -3.89
C SER A 341 -11.49 -16.51 -3.96
N ASP A 342 -11.21 -15.61 -3.02
CA ASP A 342 -11.89 -14.31 -2.92
C ASP A 342 -11.32 -13.28 -3.91
N GLY A 343 -12.10 -12.24 -4.23
CA GLY A 343 -11.71 -11.23 -5.22
C GLY A 343 -11.67 -11.76 -6.66
N MET A 344 -10.72 -11.28 -7.47
CA MET A 344 -10.60 -11.65 -8.89
C MET A 344 -9.85 -12.98 -9.05
N SER A 345 -10.50 -14.07 -8.66
CA SER A 345 -9.96 -15.43 -8.74
C SER A 345 -10.89 -16.36 -9.52
N THR A 346 -10.32 -17.25 -10.36
CA THR A 346 -11.06 -18.26 -11.12
C THR A 346 -11.18 -19.61 -10.40
N GLY A 347 -10.49 -19.78 -9.27
CA GLY A 347 -10.53 -20.97 -8.43
C GLY A 347 -9.48 -20.91 -7.30
N PRO A 348 -9.52 -21.82 -6.31
CA PRO A 348 -8.65 -21.74 -5.15
C PRO A 348 -7.15 -21.76 -5.49
N HIS A 349 -6.44 -20.71 -5.09
CA HIS A 349 -4.99 -20.56 -5.25
C HIS A 349 -4.43 -19.50 -4.31
N LEU A 350 -3.12 -19.55 -4.08
CA LEU A 350 -2.36 -18.44 -3.51
C LEU A 350 -1.81 -17.59 -4.64
N HIS A 351 -2.17 -16.32 -4.67
CA HIS A 351 -1.44 -15.31 -5.42
C HIS A 351 -0.32 -14.74 -4.54
N PHE A 352 0.93 -14.97 -4.93
CA PHE A 352 2.10 -14.60 -4.15
C PHE A 352 2.97 -13.59 -4.87
N GLU A 353 3.32 -12.50 -4.20
CA GLU A 353 4.23 -11.48 -4.72
C GLU A 353 5.45 -11.27 -3.82
N VAL A 354 6.56 -10.88 -4.44
CA VAL A 354 7.74 -10.35 -3.77
C VAL A 354 7.97 -8.92 -4.22
N ARG A 355 8.09 -7.98 -3.28
CA ARG A 355 8.17 -6.54 -3.52
C ARG A 355 9.42 -5.96 -2.86
N PRO A 356 10.54 -5.83 -3.59
CA PRO A 356 11.71 -5.11 -3.11
C PRO A 356 11.35 -3.66 -2.75
N GLY A 357 11.83 -3.17 -1.62
CA GLY A 357 11.52 -1.82 -1.12
C GLY A 357 10.35 -1.75 -0.14
N GLY A 358 9.70 -2.88 0.16
CA GLY A 358 8.65 -2.98 1.18
C GLY A 358 7.25 -3.06 0.59
N THR A 359 6.24 -2.79 1.42
CA THR A 359 4.81 -3.05 1.15
C THR A 359 4.34 -2.52 -0.20
N ASN A 360 4.84 -1.35 -0.60
CA ASN A 360 4.46 -0.63 -1.81
C ASN A 360 5.46 -0.78 -2.97
N GLY A 361 6.44 -1.67 -2.84
CA GLY A 361 7.43 -1.95 -3.88
C GLY A 361 6.82 -2.63 -5.10
N THR A 362 7.44 -2.45 -6.27
CA THR A 362 7.03 -3.16 -7.49
C THR A 362 7.28 -4.65 -7.34
N ALA A 363 6.28 -5.45 -7.69
CA ALA A 363 6.43 -6.89 -7.65
C ALA A 363 7.43 -7.38 -8.71
N ILE A 364 8.25 -8.35 -8.33
CA ILE A 364 9.17 -9.07 -9.20
C ILE A 364 8.74 -10.53 -9.32
N ASP A 365 9.40 -11.29 -10.19
CA ASP A 365 9.20 -12.74 -10.30
C ASP A 365 9.50 -13.43 -8.97
N ALA A 366 8.42 -13.78 -8.25
CA ALA A 366 8.49 -14.37 -6.93
C ALA A 366 9.07 -15.79 -6.95
N ALA A 367 8.81 -16.57 -8.00
CA ALA A 367 9.33 -17.93 -8.14
C ALA A 367 10.85 -17.93 -8.35
N ALA A 368 11.34 -17.03 -9.22
CA ALA A 368 12.77 -16.83 -9.43
C ALA A 368 13.44 -16.33 -8.14
N TRP A 369 12.82 -15.38 -7.45
CA TRP A 369 13.36 -14.81 -6.22
C TRP A 369 13.44 -15.85 -5.08
N LEU A 370 12.39 -16.64 -4.84
CA LEU A 370 12.38 -17.71 -3.84
C LEU A 370 13.47 -18.76 -4.11
N THR A 371 13.67 -19.11 -5.38
CA THR A 371 14.72 -20.06 -5.80
C THR A 371 16.11 -19.50 -5.52
N GLN A 372 16.36 -18.23 -5.85
CA GLN A 372 17.64 -17.56 -5.62
C GLN A 372 18.02 -17.50 -4.14
N HIS A 373 17.04 -17.37 -3.25
CA HIS A 373 17.27 -17.25 -1.82
C HIS A 373 17.09 -18.58 -1.05
N GLY A 374 17.00 -19.71 -1.78
CA GLY A 374 17.03 -21.05 -1.18
C GLY A 374 15.85 -21.33 -0.26
N ALA A 375 14.65 -20.84 -0.59
CA ALA A 375 13.47 -21.02 0.24
C ALA A 375 13.20 -22.51 0.54
N ALA A 376 13.14 -22.86 1.82
CA ALA A 376 12.93 -24.23 2.28
C ALA A 376 11.47 -24.65 2.09
N ASN A 377 11.27 -25.88 1.62
CA ASN A 377 9.94 -26.50 1.56
C ASN A 377 9.62 -27.15 2.91
N LEU A 378 8.61 -26.63 3.61
CA LEU A 378 8.16 -27.21 4.89
C LEU A 378 6.98 -28.18 4.68
N PRO A 379 6.93 -29.33 5.38
CA PRO A 379 5.84 -30.29 5.23
C PRO A 379 4.53 -29.83 5.90
N THR A 380 4.58 -28.96 6.92
CA THR A 380 3.42 -28.46 7.68
C THR A 380 3.70 -27.08 8.27
N ALA A 381 2.65 -26.31 8.58
CA ALA A 381 2.73 -25.01 9.23
C ALA A 381 3.17 -25.10 10.71
N THR A 382 3.89 -24.10 11.21
CA THR A 382 4.17 -23.97 12.65
C THR A 382 3.15 -23.01 13.29
N THR A 383 2.43 -23.45 14.32
CA THR A 383 1.52 -22.59 15.11
C THR A 383 2.32 -21.86 16.19
N GLY A 384 2.48 -20.54 16.09
CA GLY A 384 3.10 -19.69 17.13
C GLY A 384 2.06 -18.78 17.80
N PRO A 385 2.22 -18.38 19.08
CA PRO A 385 1.23 -17.58 19.78
C PRO A 385 1.25 -16.11 19.32
N THR A 386 0.07 -15.51 19.18
CA THR A 386 -0.12 -14.06 19.03
C THR A 386 0.15 -13.37 20.37
N THR A 387 1.30 -12.73 20.53
CA THR A 387 1.54 -11.85 21.69
C THR A 387 0.78 -10.53 21.52
N GLY A 388 -0.52 -10.58 21.82
CA GLY A 388 -1.33 -9.42 22.14
C GLY A 388 -0.90 -8.79 23.47
N CYS A 389 -1.14 -7.48 23.60
CA CYS A 389 -0.76 -6.66 24.74
C CYS A 389 -1.25 -7.23 26.09
N GLU A 390 -0.36 -7.38 27.07
CA GLU A 390 -0.74 -7.48 28.49
C GLU A 390 -0.15 -6.33 29.29
N ALA A 391 -1.02 -5.63 30.01
CA ALA A 391 -0.67 -4.68 31.05
C ALA A 391 -0.88 -5.32 32.44
N HIS A 392 0.16 -5.20 33.26
CA HIS A 392 0.24 -5.29 34.73
C HIS A 392 0.11 -6.66 35.43
N GLY A 393 1.16 -6.99 36.20
CA GLY A 393 1.04 -7.87 37.36
C GLY A 393 2.37 -8.43 37.87
N THR A 394 3.03 -7.75 38.80
CA THR A 394 4.06 -8.36 39.65
C THR A 394 3.48 -9.51 40.46
N THR A 395 4.00 -10.73 40.31
CA THR A 395 4.35 -11.63 41.42
C THR A 395 5.22 -12.78 40.92
N ALA A 396 6.33 -13.02 41.64
CA ALA A 396 7.26 -14.11 41.40
C ALA A 396 6.66 -15.48 41.77
N VAL A 397 7.00 -16.53 41.02
CA VAL A 397 7.15 -17.90 41.56
C VAL A 397 8.32 -18.60 40.87
N ALA A 398 9.11 -19.28 41.70
CA ALA A 398 10.39 -19.92 41.39
C ALA A 398 10.28 -21.25 40.61
N TRP A 399 11.39 -21.61 39.98
CA TRP A 399 11.76 -22.88 39.34
C TRP A 399 11.47 -24.14 40.20
N PRO A 400 11.45 -25.38 39.64
CA PRO A 400 12.73 -26.12 39.55
C PRO A 400 12.87 -27.23 38.44
N VAL A 401 14.15 -27.52 38.13
CA VAL A 401 14.85 -28.76 37.66
C VAL A 401 14.56 -29.47 36.32
N GLN A 402 15.51 -29.27 35.39
CA GLN A 402 16.41 -30.26 34.76
C GLN A 402 16.03 -31.76 34.76
N ALA A 403 15.89 -32.32 33.55
CA ALA A 403 15.82 -33.75 33.27
C ALA A 403 17.22 -34.37 33.11
N GLY A 404 17.41 -35.57 33.64
CA GLY A 404 18.52 -36.48 33.31
C GLY A 404 17.96 -37.89 33.01
N PRO A 405 18.52 -38.63 32.04
CA PRO A 405 17.97 -39.91 31.61
C PRO A 405 18.49 -41.05 32.49
N ILE A 406 17.60 -41.98 32.86
CA ILE A 406 17.98 -43.22 33.56
C ILE A 406 17.91 -44.37 32.57
N THR A 407 19.08 -44.93 32.28
CA THR A 407 19.28 -46.20 31.59
C THR A 407 18.96 -47.36 32.54
N ALA A 408 18.20 -48.35 32.07
CA ALA A 408 18.05 -49.63 32.76
C ALA A 408 19.20 -50.58 32.39
N PRO A 409 19.62 -51.45 33.32
CA PRO A 409 19.69 -52.85 32.95
C PRO A 409 19.15 -53.83 34.00
N VAL A 410 18.70 -54.95 33.45
CA VAL A 410 18.23 -56.19 34.05
C VAL A 410 19.30 -56.89 34.92
N SER A 411 18.93 -57.44 36.08
CA SER A 411 19.49 -58.71 36.61
C SER A 411 18.78 -59.26 37.87
N ARG A 412 18.05 -60.37 37.66
CA ARG A 412 17.94 -61.65 38.40
C ARG A 412 17.79 -61.75 39.95
N ARG A 413 17.02 -62.81 40.27
CA ARG A 413 16.90 -63.64 41.51
C ARG A 413 16.02 -63.00 42.60
N GLY A 414 15.03 -63.65 43.20
CA GLY A 414 14.67 -65.06 43.29
C GLY A 414 14.39 -65.38 44.76
N ALA A 415 13.12 -65.65 45.10
CA ALA A 415 12.61 -66.48 46.20
C ALA A 415 11.08 -66.39 46.17
#